data_AF-A0A1I7KT77-F1
#
_entry.id   AF-A0A1I7KT77-F1
#
_cell.length_a   1.000
_cell.length_b   1.000
_cell.length_c   1.000
_cell.angle_alpha   90.00
_cell.angle_beta   90.00
_cell.angle_gamma   90.00
#
_symmetry.space_group_name_H-M   'P 1'
#
loop_
_entity.id
_entity.type
_entity.pdbx_description
1 polymer ?
#
loop_
_entity_poly.entity_id
_entity_poly.type
_entity_poly.pdbx_seq_one_letter_code
_entity_poly.pdbx_strand_id
1 'polypeptide(L)'
;MTFNEIYSRILPFWGETIDFSDGMILEAKPQKKGLSIMPQAASNFYSPTFSNRWNEAEEAVAKEDVYGKVMVWTMYQLFHRQARQLFEKGTFTLAPATINKVELETLYFKNLQEDAGEEEIGHYQRVVE
;
A
#
# COMPACT_ATOMS: atom_id res chain seq x y z
N MET A 1 8.65 -7.98 -18.10
CA MET A 1 7.42 -8.14 -17.28
C MET A 1 6.68 -6.82 -17.27
N THR A 2 5.36 -6.83 -17.42
CA THR A 2 4.53 -5.61 -17.49
C THR A 2 3.80 -5.36 -16.18
N PHE A 3 3.39 -4.12 -15.93
CA PHE A 3 2.54 -3.75 -14.80
C PHE A 3 1.28 -4.63 -14.71
N ASN A 4 0.56 -4.80 -15.82
CA ASN A 4 -0.71 -5.51 -15.87
C ASN A 4 -0.56 -7.00 -15.52
N GLU A 5 0.52 -7.66 -15.96
CA GLU A 5 0.81 -9.04 -15.58
C GLU A 5 1.04 -9.18 -14.07
N ILE A 6 1.84 -8.28 -13.50
CA ILE A 6 2.17 -8.29 -12.07
C ILE A 6 0.92 -7.99 -11.25
N TYR A 7 0.20 -6.93 -11.61
CA TYR A 7 -1.02 -6.50 -10.95
C TYR A 7 -2.06 -7.62 -10.92
N SER A 8 -2.34 -8.24 -12.07
CA SER A 8 -3.36 -9.30 -12.18
C SER A 8 -3.00 -10.54 -11.38
N ARG A 9 -1.70 -10.82 -11.21
CA ARG A 9 -1.20 -11.92 -10.40
C ARG A 9 -1.27 -11.64 -8.89
N ILE A 10 -1.00 -10.41 -8.46
CA ILE A 10 -0.90 -10.05 -7.04
C ILE A 10 -2.25 -9.62 -6.44
N LEU A 11 -3.12 -8.96 -7.22
CA LEU A 11 -4.42 -8.47 -6.75
C LEU A 11 -5.26 -9.54 -6.01
N PRO A 12 -5.34 -10.81 -6.49
CA PRO A 12 -6.15 -11.83 -5.81
C PRO A 12 -5.76 -12.10 -4.35
N PHE A 13 -4.50 -11.86 -3.96
CA PHE A 13 -4.05 -12.06 -2.58
C PHE A 13 -4.67 -11.07 -1.58
N TRP A 14 -5.23 -9.97 -2.07
CA TRP A 14 -5.90 -8.96 -1.23
C TRP A 14 -7.38 -9.25 -1.01
N GLY A 15 -7.94 -10.22 -1.74
CA GLY A 15 -9.38 -10.54 -1.74
C GLY A 15 -10.23 -9.48 -2.44
N GLU A 16 -11.55 -9.71 -2.45
CA GLU A 16 -12.51 -8.81 -3.08
C GLU A 16 -12.80 -7.56 -2.25
N THR A 17 -12.73 -7.69 -0.93
CA THR A 17 -13.00 -6.62 0.04
C THR A 17 -12.07 -6.75 1.24
N ILE A 18 -11.55 -5.62 1.70
CA ILE A 18 -10.81 -5.48 2.95
C ILE A 18 -11.71 -4.74 3.93
N ASP A 19 -12.10 -5.41 5.01
CA ASP A 19 -12.77 -4.80 6.15
C ASP A 19 -11.71 -4.23 7.10
N PHE A 20 -11.89 -2.97 7.50
CA PHE A 20 -11.05 -2.25 8.46
C PHE A 20 -11.92 -1.53 9.50
N SER A 21 -13.07 -2.12 9.84
CA SER A 21 -13.94 -1.68 10.94
C SER A 21 -13.25 -1.71 12.31
N ASP A 22 -12.18 -2.50 12.44
CA ASP A 22 -11.25 -2.52 13.59
C ASP A 22 -10.22 -1.38 13.57
N GLY A 23 -10.30 -0.50 12.57
CA GLY A 23 -9.43 0.64 12.38
C GLY A 23 -9.50 1.64 13.53
N MET A 24 -8.37 2.28 13.80
CA MET A 24 -8.26 3.35 14.78
C MET A 24 -7.31 4.43 14.32
N ILE A 25 -7.62 5.67 14.69
CA ILE A 25 -6.73 6.81 14.50
C ILE A 25 -5.93 6.98 15.80
N LEU A 26 -4.65 6.64 15.73
CA LEU A 26 -3.69 6.85 16.79
C LEU A 26 -3.32 8.34 16.82
N GLU A 27 -3.84 9.06 17.80
CA GLU A 27 -3.46 10.44 18.03
C GLU A 27 -1.96 10.53 18.34
N ALA A 28 -1.25 11.40 17.62
CA ALA A 28 0.11 11.71 17.97
C ALA A 28 0.12 12.45 19.31
N LYS A 29 0.63 11.80 20.36
CA LYS A 29 0.86 12.48 21.63
C LYS A 29 1.81 13.67 21.37
N PRO A 30 1.47 14.89 21.79
CA PRO A 30 2.36 16.03 21.61
C PRO A 30 3.67 15.77 22.35
N GLN A 31 4.76 15.60 21.61
CA GLN A 31 6.09 15.53 22.21
C GLN A 31 6.51 16.95 22.61
N LYS A 32 6.46 17.25 23.92
CA LYS A 32 7.11 18.45 24.45
C LYS A 32 8.63 18.24 24.42
N LYS A 33 9.30 18.78 23.40
CA LYS A 33 10.76 19.02 23.42
C LYS A 33 11.01 20.51 23.70
N GLY A 34 11.18 20.87 24.97
CA GLY A 34 11.44 22.25 25.39
C GLY A 34 10.21 23.18 25.34
N LEU A 35 10.45 24.47 25.08
CA LEU A 35 9.44 25.56 25.01
C LEU A 35 8.74 25.68 23.64
N SER A 36 9.10 24.85 22.65
CA SER A 36 8.47 24.87 21.33
C SER A 36 7.42 23.76 21.22
N ILE A 37 6.19 24.16 20.88
CA ILE A 37 5.15 23.23 20.45
C ILE A 37 5.46 22.90 18.98
N MET A 38 5.99 21.70 18.72
CA MET A 38 6.08 21.23 17.34
C MET A 38 4.66 20.97 16.82
N PRO A 39 4.38 21.24 15.53
CA PRO A 39 3.10 20.88 14.92
C PRO A 39 2.82 19.40 15.20
N GLN A 40 1.57 19.09 15.59
CA GLN A 40 1.16 17.71 15.86
C GLN A 40 1.54 16.84 14.68
N ALA A 41 2.29 15.76 14.94
CA ALA A 41 2.53 14.75 13.91
C ALA A 41 1.16 14.26 13.43
N ALA A 42 1.02 14.07 12.12
CA ALA A 42 -0.24 13.57 11.55
C ALA A 42 -0.64 12.29 12.30
N SER A 43 -1.92 12.20 12.67
CA SER A 43 -2.45 11.02 13.33
C SER A 43 -2.25 9.78 12.45
N ASN A 44 -1.81 8.67 13.05
CA ASN A 44 -1.55 7.43 12.33
C ASN A 44 -2.82 6.59 12.27
N PHE A 45 -3.13 6.04 11.10
CA PHE A 45 -4.20 5.05 10.97
C PHE A 45 -3.62 3.66 11.20
N TYR A 46 -4.32 2.81 11.94
CA TYR A 46 -3.95 1.42 12.19
C TYR A 46 -5.19 0.53 12.14
N SER A 47 -5.10 -0.61 11.47
CA SER A 47 -6.11 -1.67 11.49
C SER A 47 -5.39 -3.02 11.54
N PRO A 48 -5.59 -3.82 12.61
CA PRO A 48 -5.04 -5.18 12.68
C PRO A 48 -5.42 -6.06 11.48
N THR A 49 -6.68 -6.01 11.05
CA THR A 49 -7.18 -6.77 9.90
C THR A 49 -6.43 -6.38 8.63
N PHE A 50 -6.22 -5.09 8.43
CA PHE A 50 -5.48 -4.57 7.30
C PHE A 50 -4.01 -5.01 7.31
N SER A 51 -3.35 -4.93 8.47
CA SER A 51 -1.96 -5.41 8.65
C SER A 51 -1.83 -6.91 8.41
N ASN A 52 -2.79 -7.72 8.90
CA ASN A 52 -2.80 -9.16 8.66
C ASN A 52 -2.96 -9.46 7.17
N ARG A 53 -3.84 -8.73 6.46
CA ARG A 53 -4.03 -8.92 5.02
C ARG A 53 -2.75 -8.62 4.24
N TRP A 54 -1.99 -7.60 4.64
CA TRP A 54 -0.68 -7.34 4.05
C TRP A 54 0.29 -8.49 4.29
N ASN A 55 0.39 -9.00 5.52
CA ASN A 55 1.25 -10.14 5.83
C ASN A 55 0.89 -11.37 4.98
N GLU A 56 -0.40 -11.69 4.85
CA GLU A 56 -0.89 -12.78 3.99
C GLU A 56 -0.48 -12.59 2.51
N ALA A 57 -0.64 -11.37 2.00
CA ALA A 57 -0.27 -11.05 0.62
C ALA A 57 1.24 -11.11 0.39
N GLU A 58 2.04 -10.72 1.39
CA GLU A 58 3.50 -10.80 1.34
C GLU A 58 3.99 -12.26 1.39
N GLU A 59 3.43 -13.07 2.29
CA GLU A 59 3.76 -14.49 2.43
C GLU A 59 3.39 -15.32 1.19
N ALA A 60 2.34 -14.93 0.47
CA ALA A 60 1.92 -15.58 -0.77
C ALA A 60 2.89 -15.35 -1.95
N VAL A 61 3.76 -14.34 -1.87
CA VAL A 61 4.73 -14.02 -2.91
C VAL A 61 6.05 -14.73 -2.63
N ALA A 62 6.61 -15.38 -3.64
CA ALA A 62 7.89 -16.08 -3.52
C ALA A 62 9.01 -15.13 -3.07
N LYS A 63 9.98 -15.64 -2.30
CA LYS A 63 11.04 -14.80 -1.73
C LYS A 63 11.93 -14.15 -2.80
N GLU A 64 12.05 -14.78 -3.95
CA GLU A 64 12.86 -14.36 -5.09
C GLU A 64 12.07 -13.43 -6.04
N ASP A 65 10.76 -13.27 -5.85
CA ASP A 65 9.90 -12.47 -6.71
C ASP A 65 9.92 -10.99 -6.32
N VAL A 66 10.98 -10.30 -6.75
CA VAL A 66 11.20 -8.87 -6.49
C VAL A 66 10.01 -8.04 -6.95
N TYR A 67 9.52 -8.25 -8.18
CA TYR A 67 8.40 -7.48 -8.73
C TYR A 67 7.10 -7.68 -7.95
N GLY A 68 6.81 -8.91 -7.53
CA GLY A 68 5.66 -9.23 -6.71
C GLY A 68 5.74 -8.55 -5.34
N LYS A 69 6.89 -8.57 -4.69
CA LYS A 69 7.12 -7.91 -3.39
C LYS A 69 6.94 -6.40 -3.47
N VAL A 70 7.54 -5.77 -4.48
CA VAL A 70 7.35 -4.33 -4.73
C VAL A 70 5.88 -4.02 -4.99
N MET A 71 5.15 -4.90 -5.68
CA MET A 71 3.72 -4.69 -5.96
C MET A 71 2.88 -4.79 -4.69
N VAL A 72 3.12 -5.80 -3.84
CA VAL A 72 2.46 -5.93 -2.54
C VAL A 72 2.69 -4.69 -1.69
N TRP A 73 3.94 -4.21 -1.61
CA TRP A 73 4.27 -2.99 -0.89
C TRP A 73 3.54 -1.76 -1.44
N THR A 74 3.52 -1.61 -2.77
CA THR A 74 2.85 -0.49 -3.44
C THR A 74 1.33 -0.52 -3.19
N MET A 75 0.72 -1.71 -3.32
CA MET A 75 -0.70 -1.91 -3.02
C MET A 75 -0.99 -1.57 -1.56
N TYR A 76 -0.15 -2.03 -0.61
CA TYR A 76 -0.29 -1.71 0.80
C TYR A 76 -0.31 -0.19 1.05
N GLN A 77 0.66 0.55 0.51
CA GLN A 77 0.73 2.01 0.67
C GLN A 77 -0.53 2.70 0.15
N LEU A 78 -0.98 2.32 -1.06
CA LEU A 78 -2.13 2.94 -1.70
C LEU A 78 -3.43 2.59 -0.98
N PHE A 79 -3.64 1.31 -0.69
CA PHE A 79 -4.84 0.81 -0.03
C PHE A 79 -4.94 1.36 1.39
N HIS A 80 -3.83 1.42 2.14
CA HIS A 80 -3.82 1.94 3.51
C HIS A 80 -4.19 3.43 3.53
N ARG A 81 -3.68 4.22 2.58
CA ARG A 81 -4.05 5.63 2.41
C ARG A 81 -5.53 5.79 2.11
N GLN A 82 -6.09 4.95 1.23
CA GLN A 82 -7.53 5.00 0.92
C GLN A 82 -8.40 4.51 2.08
N ALA A 83 -8.00 3.45 2.77
CA ALA A 83 -8.69 2.94 3.95
C ALA A 83 -8.79 4.03 5.03
N ARG A 84 -7.71 4.78 5.28
CA ARG A 84 -7.75 5.95 6.16
C ARG A 84 -8.80 6.99 5.70
N GLN A 85 -8.80 7.37 4.44
CA GLN A 85 -9.75 8.36 3.90
C GLN A 85 -11.20 7.91 4.00
N LEU A 86 -11.46 6.61 3.81
CA LEU A 86 -12.78 6.01 3.97
C LEU A 86 -13.18 5.95 5.44
N PHE A 87 -12.26 5.55 6.33
CA PHE A 87 -12.46 5.50 7.77
C PHE A 87 -12.87 6.87 8.33
N GLU A 88 -12.17 7.93 7.92
CA GLU A 88 -12.48 9.32 8.29
C GLU A 88 -13.88 9.77 7.81
N LYS A 89 -14.44 9.11 6.78
CA LYS A 89 -15.81 9.33 6.26
C LYS A 89 -16.85 8.36 6.84
N GLY A 90 -16.47 7.49 7.77
CA GLY A 90 -17.35 6.46 8.33
C GLY A 90 -17.63 5.28 7.41
N THR A 91 -16.79 5.05 6.39
CA THR A 91 -16.82 3.87 5.53
C THR A 91 -15.69 2.93 5.94
N PHE A 92 -16.00 1.66 6.20
CA PHE A 92 -15.07 0.71 6.82
C PHE A 92 -14.64 -0.44 5.90
N THR A 93 -14.96 -0.35 4.62
CA THR A 93 -14.64 -1.39 3.63
C THR A 93 -13.98 -0.77 2.40
N LEU A 94 -13.03 -1.49 1.81
CA LEU A 94 -12.32 -1.11 0.59
C LEU A 94 -12.33 -2.28 -0.38
N ALA A 95 -12.66 -2.03 -1.64
CA ALA A 95 -12.53 -3.00 -2.72
C ALA A 95 -11.20 -2.77 -3.49
N PRO A 96 -10.18 -3.65 -3.38
CA PRO A 96 -8.90 -3.47 -4.08
C PRO A 96 -9.02 -3.29 -5.59
N ALA A 97 -10.03 -3.91 -6.20
CA ALA A 97 -10.28 -3.81 -7.64
C ALA A 97 -10.76 -2.43 -8.11
N THR A 98 -11.27 -1.57 -7.22
CA THR A 98 -11.77 -0.22 -7.59
C THR A 98 -10.68 0.85 -7.52
N ILE A 99 -9.45 0.47 -7.19
CA ILE A 99 -8.33 1.37 -7.05
C ILE A 99 -7.92 1.93 -8.41
N ASN A 100 -7.53 3.22 -8.43
CA ASN A 100 -7.02 3.86 -9.63
C ASN A 100 -5.70 3.20 -10.07
N LYS A 101 -5.76 2.45 -11.19
CA LYS A 101 -4.61 1.72 -11.74
C LYS A 101 -3.48 2.64 -12.21
N VAL A 102 -3.79 3.82 -12.74
CA VAL A 102 -2.77 4.79 -13.19
C VAL A 102 -1.96 5.30 -12.01
N GLU A 103 -2.64 5.59 -10.90
CA GLU A 103 -1.98 5.99 -9.65
C GLU A 103 -1.12 4.85 -9.09
N LEU A 104 -1.66 3.62 -9.09
CA LEU A 104 -0.95 2.44 -8.62
C LEU A 104 0.30 2.17 -9.47
N GLU A 105 0.22 2.24 -10.80
CA GLU A 105 1.37 2.05 -11.70
C GLU A 105 2.42 3.13 -11.50
N THR A 106 2.00 4.39 -11.33
CA THR A 106 2.93 5.50 -11.08
C THR A 106 3.70 5.29 -9.78
N LEU A 107 3.00 4.89 -8.71
CA LEU A 107 3.65 4.58 -7.42
C LEU A 107 4.51 3.32 -7.51
N TYR A 108 4.04 2.29 -8.22
CA TYR A 108 4.77 1.05 -8.43
C TYR A 108 6.10 1.29 -9.13
N PHE A 109 6.09 2.07 -10.22
CA PHE A 109 7.29 2.41 -10.96
C PHE A 109 8.29 3.18 -10.09
N LYS A 110 7.79 4.12 -9.27
CA LYS A 110 8.63 4.84 -8.31
C LYS A 110 9.26 3.88 -7.29
N ASN A 111 8.47 3.01 -6.66
CA ASN A 111 8.97 2.05 -5.69
C ASN A 111 9.95 1.05 -6.33
N LEU A 112 9.70 0.63 -7.58
CA LEU A 112 10.62 -0.23 -8.32
C LEU A 112 11.98 0.44 -8.56
N GLN A 113 12.01 1.75 -8.82
CA GLN A 113 13.26 2.50 -8.96
C GLN A 113 14.03 2.66 -7.64
N GLU A 114 13.32 2.64 -6.50
CA GLU A 114 13.92 2.78 -5.18
C GLU A 114 14.41 1.42 -4.62
N ASP A 115 13.67 0.34 -4.88
CA ASP A 115 13.89 -0.98 -4.27
C ASP A 115 14.55 -2.02 -5.22
N ALA A 116 14.50 -1.83 -6.54
CA ALA A 116 15.06 -2.79 -7.51
C ALA A 116 16.40 -2.33 -8.11
N GLY A 117 17.23 -3.29 -8.50
CA GLY A 117 18.50 -3.04 -9.17
C GLY A 117 18.31 -2.59 -10.63
N GLU A 118 19.39 -2.09 -11.24
CA GLU A 118 19.37 -1.65 -12.65
C GLU A 118 18.99 -2.77 -13.63
N GLU A 119 19.31 -4.03 -13.30
CA GLU A 119 18.96 -5.20 -14.10
C GLU A 119 17.44 -5.44 -14.15
N GLU A 120 16.75 -5.36 -13.01
CA GLU A 120 15.30 -5.52 -12.91
C GLU A 120 14.56 -4.39 -13.64
N ILE A 121 15.05 -3.16 -13.54
CA ILE A 121 14.48 -2.02 -14.26
C ILE A 121 14.59 -2.22 -15.77
N GLY A 122 15.69 -2.81 -16.27
CA GLY A 122 15.90 -3.10 -17.69
C GLY A 122 14.90 -4.11 -18.28
N HIS A 123 14.31 -4.97 -17.45
CA HIS A 123 13.32 -5.98 -17.86
C HIS A 123 11.86 -5.54 -17.65
N TYR A 124 11.64 -4.38 -17.03
CA TYR A 124 10.31 -3.82 -16.83
C TYR A 124 9.84 -3.03 -18.06
N GLN A 125 8.66 -3.38 -18.57
CA GLN A 125 8.04 -2.68 -19.70
C GLN A 125 6.87 -1.83 -19.21
N ARG A 126 7.05 -0.51 -19.27
CA ARG A 126 5.99 0.45 -18.97
C ARG A 126 5.10 0.62 -20.19
N VAL A 127 3.84 0.22 -20.06
CA VAL A 127 2.81 0.47 -21.07
C VAL A 127 1.93 1.55 -20.48
N VAL A 128 2.25 2.81 -20.77
CA VAL A 128 1.39 3.93 -20.36
C VAL A 128 0.18 3.90 -21.28
N GLU A 129 -0.94 3.36 -20.81
CA GLU A 129 -2.25 3.47 -21.47
C GLU A 129 -3.01 4.74 -21.03
#